data_AF-A0A2S4XQJ1-F1
#
_entry.id   AF-A0A2S4XQJ1-F1
#
_cell.length_a   1.000
_cell.length_b   1.000
_cell.length_c   1.000
_cell.angle_alpha   90.00
_cell.angle_beta   90.00
_cell.angle_gamma   90.00
#
_symmetry.space_group_name_H-M   'P 1'
#
loop_
_entity.id
_entity.type
_entity.pdbx_description
1 polymer ?
#
loop_
_entity_poly.entity_id
_entity_poly.type
_entity_poly.pdbx_seq_one_letter_code
_entity_poly.pdbx_strand_id
1 'polypeptide(L)'
;MGEPTLAFLGVGADDEELYRLLLRAGEAGRAEFARNHSLDVRQMQDACARLAALGLVGEGAGGALRPVPPAKAVEGLVETEVRRLRDALEGQVVTRRIVDSLIAERGRRPAPEDAGDAIQHLEGMEAVRAAIDELTFFTWAESLTTNPTGVMSPENIAHARPLDERILETRGQHADTDRCRRSR
;
A
#
# COMPACT_ATOMS: atom_id res chain seq x y z
N MET A 1 -35.08 -3.01 -3.14
CA MET A 1 -33.65 -2.97 -2.78
C MET A 1 -32.93 -3.86 -3.78
N GLY A 2 -32.04 -3.30 -4.60
CA GLY A 2 -31.29 -4.09 -5.58
C GLY A 2 -30.35 -5.05 -4.86
N GLU A 3 -30.21 -6.26 -5.39
CA GLU A 3 -29.25 -7.22 -4.84
C GLU A 3 -27.84 -6.61 -4.86
N PRO A 4 -27.04 -6.81 -3.80
CA PRO A 4 -25.65 -6.34 -3.78
C PRO A 4 -24.88 -7.01 -4.93
N THR A 5 -24.20 -6.21 -5.76
CA THR A 5 -23.45 -6.68 -6.95
C THR A 5 -21.95 -6.62 -6.71
N LEU A 6 -21.22 -7.53 -7.35
CA LEU A 6 -19.75 -7.57 -7.38
C LEU A 6 -19.15 -6.69 -8.50
N ALA A 7 -19.98 -5.97 -9.27
CA ALA A 7 -19.52 -5.15 -10.39
C ALA A 7 -18.45 -4.11 -10.01
N PHE A 8 -18.55 -3.53 -8.81
CA PHE A 8 -17.57 -2.54 -8.32
C PHE A 8 -16.18 -3.15 -8.03
N LEU A 9 -16.10 -4.49 -7.90
CA LEU A 9 -14.85 -5.23 -7.73
C LEU A 9 -14.32 -5.81 -9.04
N GLY A 10 -14.85 -5.34 -10.18
CA GLY A 10 -14.40 -5.76 -11.52
C GLY A 10 -14.96 -7.10 -11.99
N VAL A 11 -16.01 -7.63 -11.34
CA VAL A 11 -16.69 -8.85 -11.78
C VAL A 11 -17.79 -8.51 -12.79
N GLY A 12 -17.78 -9.15 -13.96
CA GLY A 12 -18.84 -8.98 -14.96
C GLY A 12 -20.17 -9.60 -14.53
N ALA A 13 -21.29 -9.12 -15.08
CA ALA A 13 -22.62 -9.60 -14.72
C ALA A 13 -22.79 -11.12 -14.96
N ASP A 14 -22.34 -11.60 -16.12
CA ASP A 14 -22.38 -13.02 -16.48
C ASP A 14 -21.50 -13.88 -15.56
N ASP A 15 -20.32 -13.38 -15.18
CA ASP A 15 -19.39 -14.09 -14.30
C ASP A 15 -19.93 -14.14 -12.86
N GLU A 16 -20.59 -13.07 -12.41
CA GLU A 16 -21.30 -13.01 -11.12
C GLU A 16 -22.49 -13.97 -11.08
N GLU A 17 -23.30 -14.03 -12.14
CA GLU A 17 -24.42 -14.97 -12.26
C GLU A 17 -23.94 -16.42 -12.20
N LEU A 18 -22.91 -16.76 -12.97
CA LEU A 18 -22.31 -18.10 -12.96
C LEU A 18 -21.77 -18.46 -11.56
N TYR A 19 -21.06 -17.54 -10.89
CA TYR A 19 -20.58 -17.78 -9.53
C TYR A 19 -21.72 -18.03 -8.54
N ARG A 20 -22.82 -17.28 -8.62
CA ARG A 20 -24.01 -17.47 -7.78
C ARG A 20 -24.70 -18.81 -8.06
N LEU A 21 -24.78 -19.23 -9.33
CA LEU A 21 -25.32 -20.56 -9.70
C LEU A 21 -24.43 -21.69 -9.15
N LEU A 22 -23.11 -21.55 -9.22
CA LEU A 22 -22.16 -22.50 -8.64
C LEU A 22 -22.30 -22.58 -7.12
N LEU A 23 -22.51 -21.45 -6.42
CA LEU A 23 -22.75 -21.45 -4.98
C LEU A 23 -24.06 -22.18 -4.59
N ARG A 24 -25.11 -22.09 -5.41
CA ARG A 24 -26.42 -22.69 -5.13
C ARG A 24 -26.49 -24.18 -5.49
N ALA A 25 -25.96 -24.53 -6.66
CA ALA A 25 -26.19 -25.82 -7.29
C ALA A 25 -24.89 -26.58 -7.62
N GLY A 26 -23.72 -26.03 -7.30
CA GLY A 26 -22.43 -26.62 -7.64
C GLY A 26 -22.28 -26.85 -9.14
N GLU A 27 -21.76 -28.02 -9.52
CA GLU A 27 -21.58 -28.42 -10.93
C GLU A 27 -22.89 -28.42 -11.75
N ALA A 28 -24.05 -28.64 -11.13
CA ALA A 28 -25.32 -28.55 -11.84
C ALA A 28 -25.63 -27.12 -12.32
N GLY A 29 -25.19 -26.11 -11.56
CA GLY A 29 -25.32 -24.69 -11.91
C GLY A 29 -24.52 -24.31 -13.16
N ARG A 30 -23.37 -24.97 -13.40
CA ARG A 30 -22.60 -24.80 -14.64
C ARG A 30 -23.37 -25.28 -15.87
N ALA A 31 -23.96 -26.47 -15.79
CA ALA A 31 -24.74 -27.03 -16.89
C ALA A 31 -26.01 -26.21 -17.16
N GLU A 32 -26.61 -25.65 -16.13
CA GLU A 32 -27.75 -24.73 -16.23
C GLU A 32 -27.37 -23.41 -16.92
N PHE A 33 -26.28 -22.78 -16.49
CA PHE A 33 -25.79 -21.54 -17.09
C PHE A 33 -25.47 -21.71 -18.58
N ALA A 34 -24.77 -22.80 -18.95
CA ALA A 34 -24.45 -23.09 -20.35
C ALA A 34 -25.71 -23.22 -21.24
N ARG A 35 -26.78 -23.84 -20.71
CA ARG A 35 -28.07 -23.95 -21.43
C ARG A 35 -28.75 -22.59 -21.56
N ASN A 36 -28.81 -21.81 -20.48
CA ASN A 36 -29.50 -20.52 -20.47
C ASN A 36 -28.85 -19.49 -21.40
N HIS A 37 -27.51 -19.52 -21.49
CA HIS A 37 -26.74 -18.62 -22.35
C HIS A 37 -26.37 -19.22 -23.71
N SER A 38 -26.85 -20.43 -24.02
CA SER A 38 -26.53 -21.16 -25.27
C SER A 38 -25.02 -21.22 -25.56
N LEU A 39 -24.20 -21.40 -24.51
CA LEU A 39 -22.74 -21.43 -24.64
C LEU A 39 -22.27 -22.79 -25.13
N ASP A 40 -21.30 -22.78 -26.04
CA ASP A 40 -20.56 -23.98 -26.40
C ASP A 40 -19.56 -24.39 -25.29
N VAL A 41 -18.97 -25.58 -25.44
CA VAL A 41 -18.03 -26.13 -24.45
C VAL A 41 -16.81 -25.22 -24.24
N ARG A 42 -16.31 -24.59 -25.30
CA ARG A 42 -15.13 -23.72 -25.23
C ARG A 42 -15.46 -22.40 -24.54
N GLN A 43 -16.58 -21.78 -24.89
CA GLN A 43 -17.07 -20.57 -24.25
C GLN A 43 -17.32 -20.78 -22.76
N MET A 44 -17.83 -21.96 -22.38
CA MET A 44 -18.00 -22.32 -20.97
C MET A 44 -16.66 -22.50 -20.25
N GLN A 45 -15.66 -23.11 -20.91
CA GLN A 45 -14.31 -23.23 -20.37
C GLN A 45 -13.67 -21.84 -20.18
N ASP A 46 -13.82 -20.95 -21.16
CA ASP A 46 -13.32 -19.58 -21.07
C ASP A 46 -13.99 -18.82 -19.92
N ALA A 47 -15.30 -18.99 -19.72
CA ALA A 47 -16.00 -18.43 -18.56
C ALA A 47 -15.45 -18.96 -17.23
N CYS A 48 -15.27 -20.28 -17.12
CA CYS A 48 -14.69 -20.89 -15.93
C CYS A 48 -13.26 -20.41 -15.67
N ALA A 49 -12.45 -20.23 -16.72
CA ALA A 49 -11.11 -19.70 -16.63
C ALA A 49 -11.09 -18.24 -16.13
N ARG A 50 -12.04 -17.41 -16.57
CA ARG A 50 -12.21 -16.05 -16.03
C ARG A 50 -12.57 -16.06 -14.55
N LEU A 51 -13.53 -16.88 -14.12
CA LEU A 51 -13.87 -17.01 -12.70
C LEU A 51 -12.66 -17.50 -11.87
N ALA A 52 -11.84 -18.39 -12.42
CA ALA A 52 -10.65 -18.88 -11.75
C ALA A 52 -9.58 -17.78 -11.63
N ALA A 53 -9.38 -16.98 -12.69
CA ALA A 53 -8.48 -15.82 -12.67
C ALA A 53 -8.93 -14.75 -11.66
N LEU A 54 -10.24 -14.60 -11.46
CA LEU A 54 -10.83 -13.72 -10.44
C LEU A 54 -10.78 -14.32 -9.02
N GLY A 55 -10.32 -15.56 -8.86
CA GLY A 55 -10.28 -16.24 -7.56
C GLY A 55 -11.65 -16.65 -7.00
N LEU A 56 -12.69 -16.65 -7.84
CA LEU A 56 -14.07 -17.00 -7.45
C LEU A 56 -14.29 -18.51 -7.41
N VAL A 57 -13.51 -19.27 -8.17
CA VAL A 57 -13.56 -20.74 -8.22
C VAL A 57 -12.14 -21.30 -8.08
N GLY A 58 -12.03 -22.45 -7.42
CA GLY A 58 -10.80 -23.21 -7.31
C GLY A 58 -10.95 -24.60 -7.89
N GLU A 59 -9.83 -25.26 -8.13
CA GLU A 59 -9.81 -26.67 -8.52
C GLU A 59 -10.16 -27.55 -7.30
N GLY A 60 -11.21 -28.34 -7.45
CA GLY A 60 -11.62 -29.37 -6.51
C GLY A 60 -10.94 -30.71 -6.80
N ALA A 61 -11.16 -31.69 -5.91
CA ALA A 61 -10.65 -33.04 -6.10
C ALA A 61 -11.19 -33.65 -7.41
N GLY A 62 -10.28 -34.16 -8.25
CA GLY A 62 -10.63 -34.76 -9.53
C GLY A 62 -10.91 -33.76 -10.66
N GLY A 63 -10.53 -32.48 -10.53
CA GLY A 63 -10.66 -31.47 -11.59
C GLY A 63 -12.06 -30.85 -11.69
N ALA A 64 -12.94 -31.10 -10.72
CA ALA A 64 -14.22 -30.41 -10.62
C ALA A 64 -14.02 -28.96 -10.15
N LEU A 65 -14.82 -28.02 -10.65
CA LEU A 65 -14.73 -26.62 -10.23
C LEU A 65 -15.50 -26.45 -8.92
N ARG A 66 -14.83 -25.91 -7.90
CA ARG A 66 -15.45 -25.63 -6.60
C ARG A 66 -15.53 -24.12 -6.38
N PRO A 67 -16.72 -23.57 -6.08
CA PRO A 67 -16.81 -22.16 -5.72
C PRO A 67 -16.05 -21.88 -4.43
N VAL A 68 -15.28 -20.80 -4.43
CA VAL A 68 -14.60 -20.30 -3.22
C VAL A 68 -15.66 -19.69 -2.28
N PRO A 69 -15.54 -19.87 -0.95
CA PRO A 69 -16.47 -19.28 0.01
C PRO A 69 -16.61 -17.76 -0.19
N PRO A 70 -17.82 -17.18 -0.13
CA PRO A 70 -18.05 -15.77 -0.46
C PRO A 70 -17.19 -14.78 0.30
N ALA A 71 -16.95 -15.00 1.60
CA ALA A 71 -16.11 -14.13 2.41
C ALA A 71 -14.67 -14.06 1.86
N LYS A 72 -14.08 -15.21 1.52
CA LYS A 72 -12.74 -15.31 0.97
C LYS A 72 -12.65 -14.78 -0.46
N ALA A 73 -13.69 -15.03 -1.26
CA ALA A 73 -13.78 -14.53 -2.63
C ALA A 73 -13.80 -12.99 -2.65
N VAL A 74 -14.64 -12.37 -1.81
CA VAL A 74 -14.72 -10.90 -1.70
C VAL A 74 -13.41 -10.30 -1.18
N GLU A 75 -12.78 -10.91 -0.17
CA GLU A 75 -11.48 -10.47 0.34
C GLU A 75 -10.41 -10.46 -0.76
N GLY A 76 -10.28 -11.54 -1.53
CA GLY A 76 -9.31 -11.62 -2.62
C GLY A 76 -9.58 -10.64 -3.77
N LEU A 77 -10.85 -10.37 -4.07
CA LEU A 77 -11.25 -9.35 -5.05
C LEU A 77 -10.87 -7.93 -4.57
N VAL A 78 -11.12 -7.62 -3.30
CA VAL A 78 -10.75 -6.33 -2.70
C VAL A 78 -9.23 -6.14 -2.74
N GLU A 79 -8.45 -7.15 -2.34
CA GLU A 79 -6.98 -7.09 -2.40
C GLU A 79 -6.47 -6.85 -3.82
N THR A 80 -7.09 -7.51 -4.80
CA THR A 80 -6.74 -7.36 -6.21
C THR A 80 -7.01 -5.95 -6.72
N GLU A 81 -8.17 -5.38 -6.37
CA GLU A 81 -8.52 -4.02 -6.79
C GLU A 81 -7.65 -2.96 -6.10
N VAL A 82 -7.34 -3.13 -4.82
CA VAL A 82 -6.41 -2.26 -4.09
C VAL A 82 -5.03 -2.28 -4.75
N ARG A 83 -4.52 -3.46 -5.09
CA ARG A 83 -3.25 -3.62 -5.81
C ARG A 83 -3.29 -2.92 -7.17
N ARG A 84 -4.34 -3.12 -7.95
CA ARG A 84 -4.53 -2.47 -9.26
C ARG A 84 -4.51 -0.94 -9.17
N LEU A 85 -5.20 -0.38 -8.18
CA LEU A 85 -5.25 1.06 -7.94
C LEU A 85 -3.88 1.62 -7.52
N ARG A 86 -3.17 0.91 -6.63
CA ARG A 86 -1.81 1.28 -6.23
C ARG A 86 -0.85 1.28 -7.42
N ASP A 87 -0.85 0.20 -8.21
CA ASP A 87 0.05 0.07 -9.36
C ASP A 87 -0.25 1.14 -10.43
N ALA A 88 -1.53 1.53 -10.60
CA ALA A 88 -1.92 2.64 -11.47
C ALA A 88 -1.39 4.01 -10.97
N LEU A 89 -1.44 4.26 -9.66
CA LEU A 89 -0.89 5.48 -9.05
C LEU A 89 0.64 5.53 -9.21
N GLU A 90 1.33 4.43 -8.90
CA GLU A 90 2.78 4.32 -9.06
C GLU A 90 3.19 4.53 -10.52
N GLY A 91 2.48 3.90 -11.46
CA GLY A 91 2.70 4.07 -12.89
C GLY A 91 2.53 5.52 -13.36
N GLN A 92 1.54 6.25 -12.82
CA GLN A 92 1.35 7.68 -13.11
C GLN A 92 2.47 8.55 -12.54
N VAL A 93 2.91 8.28 -11.31
CA VAL A 93 4.01 9.01 -10.67
C VAL A 93 5.32 8.85 -11.47
N VAL A 94 5.65 7.61 -11.86
CA VAL A 94 6.86 7.29 -12.64
C VAL A 94 6.77 7.89 -14.05
N THR A 95 5.66 7.68 -14.75
CA THR A 95 5.48 8.12 -16.14
C THR A 95 5.50 9.63 -16.26
N ARG A 96 4.87 10.34 -15.32
CA ARG A 96 4.76 11.79 -15.35
C ARG A 96 5.96 12.48 -14.68
N ARG A 97 6.95 11.70 -14.20
CA ARG A 97 8.14 12.16 -13.47
C ARG A 97 7.80 13.30 -12.51
N ILE A 98 6.66 13.17 -11.83
CA ILE A 98 6.06 14.28 -11.07
C ILE A 98 7.05 14.72 -10.00
N VAL A 99 7.66 13.75 -9.34
CA VAL A 99 8.70 13.98 -8.33
C VAL A 99 9.89 14.72 -8.94
N ASP A 100 10.46 14.27 -10.05
CA ASP A 100 11.59 14.96 -10.69
C ASP A 100 11.22 16.38 -11.16
N SER A 101 10.01 16.56 -11.68
CA SER A 101 9.51 17.88 -12.10
C SER A 101 9.37 18.82 -10.91
N LEU A 102 8.82 18.35 -9.79
CA LEU A 102 8.67 19.13 -8.56
C LEU A 102 10.04 19.42 -7.90
N ILE A 103 10.99 18.48 -7.96
CA ILE A 103 12.38 18.70 -7.53
C ILE A 103 13.05 19.75 -8.41
N ALA A 104 12.90 19.65 -9.74
CA ALA A 104 13.44 20.63 -10.67
C ALA A 104 12.82 22.03 -10.46
N GLU A 105 11.53 22.11 -10.14
CA GLU A 105 10.85 23.36 -9.81
C GLU A 105 11.35 23.96 -8.49
N ARG A 106 11.57 23.13 -7.46
CA ARG A 106 12.23 23.55 -6.20
C ARG A 106 13.64 24.09 -6.45
N GLY A 107 14.41 23.46 -7.33
CA GLY A 107 15.77 23.88 -7.70
C GLY A 107 15.85 25.15 -8.55
N ARG A 108 14.74 25.62 -9.13
CA ARG A 108 14.65 26.90 -9.87
C ARG A 108 14.36 28.09 -8.99
N ARG A 109 13.99 27.88 -7.72
CA ARG A 109 14.04 28.96 -6.73
C ARG A 109 15.51 29.39 -6.66
N PRO A 110 15.86 30.66 -6.93
CA PRO A 110 17.23 31.10 -6.73
C PRO A 110 17.57 30.72 -5.29
N ALA A 111 18.61 29.91 -5.15
CA ALA A 111 19.17 29.70 -3.83
C ALA A 111 19.47 31.10 -3.28
N PRO A 112 19.13 31.40 -2.01
CA PRO A 112 19.79 32.54 -1.38
C PRO A 112 21.29 32.38 -1.66
N GLU A 113 21.96 33.49 -1.99
CA GLU A 113 23.30 33.55 -2.62
C GLU A 113 24.43 32.83 -1.84
N ASP A 114 24.09 32.14 -0.74
CA ASP A 114 24.93 31.34 0.14
C ASP A 114 24.89 29.82 -0.13
N ALA A 115 24.44 29.34 -1.30
CA ALA A 115 24.53 27.91 -1.67
C ALA A 115 25.96 27.46 -2.06
N GLY A 116 26.95 28.03 -1.37
CA GLY A 116 28.33 27.60 -1.32
C GLY A 116 28.70 26.98 0.03
N ASP A 117 27.75 26.47 0.81
CA ASP A 117 27.98 25.47 1.87
C ASP A 117 26.62 24.89 2.27
N ALA A 118 26.46 23.57 2.33
CA ALA A 118 25.20 22.94 2.73
C ALA A 118 25.00 22.99 4.26
N ILE A 119 25.23 24.16 4.85
CA ILE A 119 25.13 24.43 6.28
C ILE A 119 23.98 25.41 6.47
N GLN A 120 22.87 24.92 7.02
CA GLN A 120 21.75 25.76 7.41
C GLN A 120 21.95 26.20 8.87
N HIS A 121 22.15 27.50 9.10
CA HIS A 121 22.08 28.07 10.44
C HIS A 121 20.61 28.19 10.85
N LEU A 122 20.22 27.54 11.94
CA LEU A 122 18.87 27.64 12.51
C LEU A 122 18.93 28.46 13.79
N GLU A 123 18.18 29.56 13.82
CA GLU A 123 18.06 30.40 15.01
C GLU A 123 16.82 30.02 15.81
N GLY A 124 17.04 29.71 17.09
CA GLY A 124 15.97 29.38 18.02
C GLY A 124 15.55 27.91 18.01
N MET A 125 15.03 27.47 19.14
CA MET A 125 14.74 26.06 19.39
C MET A 125 13.60 25.51 18.54
N GLU A 126 12.62 26.35 18.18
CA GLU A 126 11.48 25.95 17.36
C GLU A 126 11.88 25.60 15.92
N ALA A 127 12.77 26.40 15.32
CA ALA A 127 13.30 26.14 13.99
C ALA A 127 14.15 24.86 13.97
N VAL A 128 14.94 24.63 15.02
CA VAL A 128 15.71 23.39 15.20
C VAL A 128 14.78 22.18 15.32
N ARG A 129 13.71 22.28 16.11
CA ARG A 129 12.72 21.22 16.29
C ARG A 129 12.01 20.86 14.99
N ALA A 130 11.54 21.86 14.24
CA ALA A 130 10.87 21.64 12.96
C ALA A 130 11.80 20.96 11.92
N ALA A 131 13.08 21.33 11.88
CA ALA A 131 14.05 20.70 10.99
C ALA A 131 14.33 19.25 11.38
N ILE A 132 14.42 18.95 12.68
CA ILE A 132 14.56 17.57 13.18
C ILE A 132 13.33 16.74 12.80
N ASP A 133 12.12 17.26 12.98
CA ASP A 133 10.88 16.58 12.62
C ASP A 133 10.84 16.20 11.13
N GLU A 134 11.22 17.13 10.26
CA GLU A 134 11.29 16.90 8.80
C GLU A 134 12.32 15.82 8.46
N LEU A 135 13.53 15.89 9.05
CA LEU A 135 14.58 14.89 8.82
C LEU A 135 14.16 13.51 9.32
N THR A 136 13.54 13.42 10.50
CA THR A 136 13.00 12.17 11.04
C THR A 136 11.91 11.59 10.13
N PHE A 137 11.04 12.42 9.56
CA PHE A 137 9.99 11.97 8.64
C PHE A 137 10.56 11.30 7.37
N PHE A 138 11.68 11.80 6.84
CA PHE A 138 12.34 11.22 5.66
C PHE A 138 13.39 10.15 5.97
N THR A 139 13.63 9.84 7.24
CA THR A 139 14.63 8.85 7.63
C THR A 139 14.16 7.45 7.25
N TRP A 140 14.88 6.81 6.32
CA TRP A 140 14.49 5.50 5.77
C TRP A 140 15.29 4.32 6.35
N ALA A 141 16.43 4.57 6.99
CA ALA A 141 17.35 3.52 7.44
C ALA A 141 17.68 3.57 8.94
N GLU A 142 18.34 4.64 9.42
CA GLU A 142 18.75 4.79 10.81
C GLU A 142 18.81 6.26 11.21
N SER A 143 18.55 6.54 12.49
CA SER A 143 18.72 7.86 13.10
C SER A 143 19.66 7.74 14.29
N LEU A 144 20.76 8.51 14.26
CA LEU A 144 21.77 8.53 15.31
C LEU A 144 21.75 9.91 15.98
N THR A 145 21.37 9.93 17.26
CA THR A 145 21.29 11.18 18.03
C THR A 145 22.35 11.22 19.11
N THR A 146 23.17 12.27 19.10
CA THR A 146 24.10 12.54 20.20
C THR A 146 23.46 13.53 21.18
N ASN A 147 23.14 13.03 22.38
CA ASN A 147 22.61 13.89 23.43
C ASN A 147 23.78 14.52 24.21
N PRO A 148 23.77 15.85 24.44
CA PRO A 148 24.77 16.50 25.26
C PRO A 148 24.77 15.91 26.68
N THR A 149 25.95 15.78 27.29
CA THR A 149 26.10 15.15 28.60
C THR A 149 25.29 15.88 29.68
N GLY A 150 24.31 15.21 30.28
CA GLY A 150 23.46 15.76 31.34
C GLY A 150 22.10 15.06 31.41
N VAL A 151 21.26 15.48 32.36
CA VAL A 151 19.86 15.07 32.40
C VAL A 151 19.10 15.87 31.34
N MET A 152 18.39 15.20 30.42
CA MET A 152 17.55 15.87 29.44
C MET A 152 16.44 16.66 30.15
N SER A 153 16.17 17.88 29.68
CA SER A 153 15.06 18.65 30.22
C SER A 153 13.73 17.93 29.93
N PRO A 154 12.71 18.07 30.80
CA PRO A 154 11.38 17.48 30.56
C PRO A 154 10.77 17.91 29.22
N GLU A 155 11.03 19.15 28.80
CA GLU A 155 10.58 19.68 27.52
C GLU A 155 11.23 18.97 26.32
N ASN A 156 12.53 18.68 26.40
CA ASN A 156 13.23 17.94 25.35
C ASN A 156 12.79 16.48 25.30
N ILE A 157 12.52 15.85 26.45
CA ILE A 157 11.99 14.48 26.52
C ILE A 157 10.60 14.43 25.88
N ALA A 158 9.74 15.41 26.19
CA ALA A 158 8.39 15.48 25.63
C ALA A 158 8.41 15.67 24.10
N HIS A 159 9.40 16.41 23.58
CA HIS A 159 9.57 16.62 22.16
C HIS A 159 10.15 15.40 21.42
N ALA A 160 11.18 14.75 21.98
CA ALA A 160 11.87 13.63 21.32
C ALA A 160 11.03 12.36 21.28
N ARG A 161 10.23 12.11 22.32
CA ARG A 161 9.43 10.88 22.47
C ARG A 161 8.55 10.52 21.25
N PRO A 162 7.70 11.42 20.71
CA PRO A 162 6.87 11.07 19.56
C PRO A 162 7.66 10.78 18.27
N LEU A 163 8.88 11.33 18.15
CA LEU A 163 9.76 11.07 17.02
C LEU A 163 10.41 9.68 17.14
N ASP A 164 10.89 9.35 18.33
CA ASP A 164 11.48 8.05 18.65
C ASP A 164 10.43 6.93 18.48
N GLU A 165 9.23 7.12 19.00
CA GLU A 165 8.11 6.18 18.87
C GLU A 165 7.77 5.93 17.39
N ARG A 166 7.74 6.98 16.56
CA ARG A 166 7.49 6.85 15.12
C ARG A 166 8.55 6.00 14.41
N ILE A 167 9.83 6.18 14.74
CA ILE A 167 10.92 5.39 14.16
C ILE A 167 10.80 3.91 14.57
N LEU A 168 10.45 3.65 15.83
CA LEU A 168 10.30 2.30 16.36
C LEU A 168 9.07 1.57 15.81
N GLU A 169 7.94 2.27 15.61
CA GLU A 169 6.69 1.70 15.10
C GLU A 169 6.74 1.39 13.60
N THR A 170 7.47 2.18 12.82
CA THR A 170 7.37 2.18 11.34
C THR A 170 8.29 1.14 10.65
N ARG A 171 8.43 -0.07 11.21
CA ARG A 171 9.07 -1.30 10.63
C ARG A 171 10.46 -1.71 11.15
N GLY A 172 10.59 -1.99 12.46
CA GLY A 172 11.71 -2.78 13.00
C GLY A 172 13.10 -2.14 12.88
N GLN A 173 13.16 -0.81 12.81
CA GLN A 173 14.41 -0.06 12.74
C GLN A 173 15.01 0.15 14.13
N HIS A 174 16.35 0.26 14.21
CA HIS A 174 17.08 0.48 15.46
C HIS A 174 17.33 1.97 15.69
N ALA A 175 16.85 2.49 16.83
CA ALA A 175 17.26 3.80 17.34
C ALA A 175 18.44 3.58 18.30
N ASP A 176 19.64 4.04 17.93
CA ASP A 176 20.80 3.98 18.81
C ASP A 176 21.09 5.36 19.41
N THR A 177 21.15 5.40 20.74
CA THR A 177 21.43 6.62 21.51
C THR A 177 22.83 6.51 22.07
N ASP A 178 23.82 6.74 21.21
CA ASP A 178 25.20 6.56 21.61
C ASP A 178 25.64 7.69 22.57
N ARG A 179 26.06 7.28 23.76
CA ARG A 179 26.44 8.19 24.83
C ARG A 179 27.90 8.57 24.62
N CYS A 180 28.12 9.70 23.94
CA CYS A 180 29.43 10.22 23.57
C CYS A 180 30.49 10.06 24.69
N ARG A 181 31.30 8.99 24.62
CA ARG A 181 32.52 8.84 25.42
C ARG A 181 33.64 9.54 24.69
N ARG A 182 33.94 10.78 25.07
CA ARG A 182 35.26 11.37 24.79
C ARG A 182 36.12 11.27 26.04
N SER A 183 37.04 10.31 26.01
CA SER A 183 38.31 10.38 26.71
C SER A 183 39.09 11.61 26.24
N ARG A 184 39.71 12.30 27.20
CA ARG A 184 40.67 13.39 26.97
C ARG A 184 41.88 12.91 26.20
#